data_AF-A0A433UJ95-F1
#
_entry.id   AF-A0A433UJ95-F1
#
_cell.length_a   1.000
_cell.length_b   1.000
_cell.length_c   1.000
_cell.angle_alpha   90.00
_cell.angle_beta   90.00
_cell.angle_gamma   90.00
#
_symmetry.space_group_name_H-M   'P 1'
#
loop_
_entity.id
_entity.type
_entity.pdbx_description
1 polymer ?
#
loop_
_entity_poly.entity_id
_entity_poly.type
_entity_poly.pdbx_seq_one_letter_code
_entity_poly.pdbx_strand_id
1 'polypeptide(L)'
;MVSKFNDSFPDLSRPLSSALNYQFTPDLLNPLGTNAYSQSSSNDFANNLYTNSIYLGEFADGKQEKRSDTVGDFNNTSDLFKFNITSSRINIDISSIDSNNAIDLQLIQDKNNNGAVDSPEEIISQSLHEGTRGNFIAKILNPGEYSIRVIPKNTETVTAYNIELRSTKISTDFSQFASFKKPTNIWRYDEGGRTERETSQGGTSNGIKSGKETILVIHGWNNNDQVDTVRELAKEASEYQDYQVLSLDWSSIAEAGLDDGIIPYKTAGWISTIGKWTHDRLVQLGIDSQQLSIVGHSLGTYIGTEIGRLFGKVKNFVALDPAFPADGLTGYDIDNQRDGKQGPSNFRDIANNSLAFVVADNWLGIPGISLGTAGDNDKAGTANISLIIKFEGKDGLNAYDAHGAVVDVFTNALDRRLINFSSVNFNLPDFRSNWYDNNGDKDNFWDRIVNPGKHEGTIKAKWTGKNLSWDDAPNKVWNKDSDIYNPWGIKELRRVTNSGGSEKSTWKQ
;
A
#
# COMPACT_ATOMS: atom_id res chain seq x y z
N MET A 1 27.83 -17.25 42.04
CA MET A 1 27.06 -18.48 42.33
C MET A 1 26.37 -18.89 41.05
N VAL A 2 26.65 -20.11 40.59
CA VAL A 2 26.08 -20.72 39.37
C VAL A 2 24.72 -21.31 39.73
N SER A 3 23.68 -21.09 38.93
CA SER A 3 22.48 -21.93 38.94
C SER A 3 22.10 -22.34 37.52
N LYS A 4 21.92 -23.65 37.36
CA LYS A 4 21.84 -24.44 36.13
C LYS A 4 20.46 -24.32 35.45
N PHE A 5 20.46 -24.26 34.12
CA PHE A 5 19.33 -24.63 33.28
C PHE A 5 19.31 -26.15 33.10
N ASN A 6 18.13 -26.76 33.19
CA ASN A 6 17.89 -28.17 32.86
C ASN A 6 17.16 -28.24 31.53
N ASP A 7 17.75 -28.98 30.58
CA ASP A 7 17.16 -29.36 29.30
C ASP A 7 16.04 -30.39 29.47
N SER A 8 14.99 -30.28 28.65
CA SER A 8 14.09 -31.40 28.36
C SER A 8 13.66 -31.36 26.88
N PHE A 9 14.18 -32.31 26.11
CA PHE A 9 13.75 -32.62 24.74
C PHE A 9 12.55 -33.58 24.76
N PRO A 10 11.61 -33.51 23.79
CA PRO A 10 10.59 -34.54 23.63
C PRO A 10 11.07 -35.73 22.79
N ASP A 11 10.67 -36.90 23.26
CA ASP A 11 10.97 -38.27 22.81
C ASP A 11 10.32 -38.61 21.45
N LEU A 12 11.16 -38.95 20.46
CA LEU A 12 10.79 -39.49 19.15
C LEU A 12 10.79 -41.03 19.19
N SER A 13 9.79 -41.64 19.82
CA SER A 13 9.60 -43.08 19.69
C SER A 13 8.15 -43.52 19.91
N ARG A 14 7.33 -43.53 18.84
CA ARG A 14 6.23 -44.51 18.70
C ARG A 14 5.66 -44.62 17.27
N PRO A 15 5.28 -45.83 16.83
CA PRO A 15 5.10 -46.17 15.42
C PRO A 15 3.70 -45.87 14.87
N LEU A 16 3.65 -45.53 13.59
CA LEU A 16 2.47 -45.44 12.74
C LEU A 16 1.98 -46.85 12.37
N SER A 17 0.72 -47.20 12.68
CA SER A 17 0.04 -48.31 12.01
C SER A 17 -1.49 -48.22 12.06
N SER A 18 -2.08 -48.55 10.89
CA SER A 18 -3.47 -48.93 10.57
C SER A 18 -4.48 -47.80 10.37
N ALA A 19 -5.36 -47.80 9.34
CA ALA A 19 -5.51 -48.58 8.10
C ALA A 19 -6.70 -47.95 7.33
N LEU A 20 -6.74 -48.13 5.99
CA LEU A 20 -7.92 -48.36 5.10
C LEU A 20 -7.55 -47.91 3.67
N ASN A 21 -6.95 -48.78 2.86
CA ASN A 21 -7.60 -49.65 1.86
C ASN A 21 -8.30 -48.92 0.71
N TYR A 22 -7.66 -48.87 -0.47
CA TYR A 22 -8.34 -49.06 -1.74
C TYR A 22 -7.47 -49.92 -2.67
N GLN A 23 -8.06 -51.02 -3.12
CA GLN A 23 -7.43 -52.08 -3.91
C GLN A 23 -7.22 -51.65 -5.36
N PHE A 24 -6.04 -51.96 -5.90
CA PHE A 24 -5.79 -52.02 -7.34
C PHE A 24 -6.36 -53.32 -7.91
N THR A 25 -7.09 -53.22 -9.02
CA THR A 25 -7.29 -54.32 -9.98
C THR A 25 -6.69 -53.90 -11.33
N PRO A 26 -5.79 -54.71 -11.93
CA PRO A 26 -5.24 -54.45 -13.25
C PRO A 26 -6.03 -55.25 -14.30
N ASP A 27 -6.46 -54.61 -15.40
CA ASP A 27 -6.83 -55.34 -16.62
C ASP A 27 -6.45 -54.56 -17.90
N LEU A 28 -5.42 -55.11 -18.56
CA LEU A 28 -5.31 -55.44 -19.98
C LEU A 28 -5.40 -54.33 -21.06
N LEU A 29 -4.19 -54.01 -21.58
CA LEU A 29 -3.79 -53.92 -23.00
C LEU A 29 -4.89 -53.97 -24.08
N ASN A 30 -5.04 -52.89 -24.86
CA ASN A 30 -5.06 -52.94 -26.33
C ASN A 30 -4.64 -51.59 -26.95
N PRO A 31 -3.94 -51.56 -28.11
CA PRO A 31 -3.27 -50.37 -28.63
C PRO A 31 -4.10 -49.61 -29.69
N LEU A 32 -3.78 -48.32 -29.81
CA LEU A 32 -4.00 -47.43 -30.97
C LEU A 32 -5.45 -47.27 -31.49
N GLY A 33 -6.07 -46.14 -31.18
CA GLY A 33 -7.27 -45.69 -31.90
C GLY A 33 -7.85 -44.37 -31.39
N THR A 34 -7.59 -43.29 -32.15
CA THR A 34 -8.32 -42.00 -32.18
C THR A 34 -8.33 -41.15 -30.90
N ASN A 35 -7.63 -40.01 -30.98
CA ASN A 35 -7.70 -38.89 -30.03
C ASN A 35 -9.15 -38.34 -29.96
N ALA A 36 -9.91 -38.79 -28.97
CA ALA A 36 -11.04 -38.04 -28.45
C ALA A 36 -10.51 -37.21 -27.27
N TYR A 37 -10.55 -35.89 -27.41
CA TYR A 37 -10.42 -34.97 -26.28
C TYR A 37 -11.50 -35.34 -25.25
N SER A 38 -11.11 -35.97 -24.15
CA SER A 38 -11.98 -36.09 -22.98
C SER A 38 -12.07 -34.72 -22.34
N GLN A 39 -13.21 -34.04 -22.50
CA GLN A 39 -13.61 -32.94 -21.64
C GLN A 39 -13.56 -33.43 -20.19
N SER A 40 -12.57 -32.93 -19.46
CA SER A 40 -12.62 -32.88 -18.00
C SER A 40 -13.75 -31.93 -17.64
N SER A 41 -14.89 -32.48 -17.22
CA SER A 41 -16.01 -31.72 -16.68
C SER A 41 -15.63 -31.10 -15.32
N SER A 42 -14.91 -29.98 -15.33
CA SER A 42 -15.26 -28.88 -14.43
C SER A 42 -16.44 -28.17 -15.09
N ASN A 43 -17.52 -27.95 -14.36
CA ASN A 43 -18.62 -27.14 -14.89
C ASN A 43 -18.10 -25.71 -15.00
N ASP A 44 -17.83 -25.25 -16.22
CA ASP A 44 -17.58 -23.84 -16.54
C ASP A 44 -18.94 -23.11 -16.56
N PHE A 45 -19.18 -22.25 -15.57
CA PHE A 45 -20.49 -21.62 -15.36
C PHE A 45 -20.57 -20.18 -15.89
N ALA A 46 -19.43 -19.51 -16.12
CA ALA A 46 -19.35 -18.12 -16.56
C ALA A 46 -18.45 -18.02 -17.79
N ASN A 47 -18.85 -17.26 -18.83
CA ASN A 47 -18.03 -17.14 -20.05
C ASN A 47 -18.05 -15.70 -20.57
N ASN A 48 -17.22 -15.45 -21.59
CA ASN A 48 -16.90 -14.20 -22.28
C ASN A 48 -18.06 -13.27 -22.70
N LEU A 49 -19.32 -13.72 -22.62
CA LEU A 49 -20.48 -13.00 -23.11
C LEU A 49 -21.38 -12.58 -21.95
N TYR A 50 -21.79 -11.30 -21.92
CA TYR A 50 -22.73 -10.76 -20.91
C TYR A 50 -24.06 -11.50 -20.83
N THR A 51 -24.45 -12.25 -21.86
CA THR A 51 -25.65 -13.10 -21.88
C THR A 51 -25.51 -14.37 -21.04
N ASN A 52 -24.27 -14.82 -20.79
CA ASN A 52 -23.94 -15.99 -19.99
C ASN A 52 -23.26 -15.60 -18.66
N SER A 53 -23.32 -14.32 -18.28
CA SER A 53 -22.78 -13.86 -17.00
C SER A 53 -23.57 -14.41 -15.83
N ILE A 54 -22.90 -14.80 -14.75
CA ILE A 54 -23.57 -15.25 -13.53
C ILE A 54 -23.96 -14.03 -12.69
N TYR A 55 -25.23 -13.90 -12.35
CA TYR A 55 -25.68 -12.89 -11.40
C TYR A 55 -25.48 -13.38 -9.97
N LEU A 56 -24.67 -12.65 -9.20
CA LEU A 56 -24.34 -12.90 -7.80
C LEU A 56 -25.39 -12.29 -6.84
N GLY A 57 -26.39 -11.59 -7.37
CA GLY A 57 -27.45 -10.97 -6.58
C GLY A 57 -27.16 -9.53 -6.15
N GLU A 58 -28.03 -9.01 -5.29
CA GLU A 58 -27.91 -7.67 -4.71
C GLU A 58 -26.96 -7.69 -3.51
N PHE A 59 -26.06 -6.71 -3.41
CA PHE A 59 -25.09 -6.56 -2.34
C PHE A 59 -25.49 -5.42 -1.41
N ALA A 60 -25.61 -5.77 -0.14
CA ALA A 60 -25.91 -4.89 0.99
C ALA A 60 -24.96 -5.26 2.15
N ASP A 61 -24.98 -4.47 3.21
CA ASP A 61 -24.06 -4.66 4.36
C ASP A 61 -24.01 -6.11 4.86
N GLY A 62 -22.80 -6.63 5.00
CA GLY A 62 -22.52 -7.97 5.49
C GLY A 62 -22.73 -9.12 4.48
N LYS A 63 -23.11 -8.83 3.23
CA LYS A 63 -23.23 -9.90 2.22
C LYS A 63 -21.85 -10.40 1.80
N GLN A 64 -21.75 -11.72 1.65
CA GLN A 64 -20.58 -12.42 1.17
C GLN A 64 -20.99 -13.47 0.15
N GLU A 65 -20.26 -13.55 -0.96
CA GLU A 65 -20.45 -14.57 -1.99
C GLU A 65 -19.10 -15.17 -2.36
N LYS A 66 -19.03 -16.51 -2.37
CA LYS A 66 -17.87 -17.25 -2.86
C LYS A 66 -18.27 -18.00 -4.13
N ARG A 67 -17.38 -18.01 -5.11
CA ARG A 67 -17.54 -18.79 -6.35
C ARG A 67 -16.22 -19.46 -6.71
N SER A 68 -16.34 -20.65 -7.26
CA SER A 68 -15.23 -21.42 -7.81
C SER A 68 -15.58 -21.72 -9.26
N ASP A 69 -14.65 -21.47 -10.16
CA ASP A 69 -14.83 -21.74 -11.59
C ASP A 69 -13.48 -22.00 -12.27
N THR A 70 -13.52 -22.18 -13.59
CA THR A 70 -12.34 -22.32 -14.44
C THR A 70 -12.38 -21.36 -15.61
N VAL A 71 -11.29 -20.63 -15.84
CA VAL A 71 -11.13 -19.68 -16.95
C VAL A 71 -9.88 -20.00 -17.78
N GLY A 72 -9.90 -19.72 -19.08
CA GLY A 72 -8.82 -20.07 -20.02
C GLY A 72 -9.22 -21.18 -20.97
N ASP A 73 -8.42 -21.35 -22.02
CA ASP A 73 -8.71 -22.00 -23.31
C ASP A 73 -9.14 -21.02 -24.42
N PHE A 74 -9.06 -21.45 -25.69
CA PHE A 74 -9.35 -20.60 -26.86
C PHE A 74 -10.80 -20.08 -26.92
N ASN A 75 -11.73 -20.66 -26.15
CA ASN A 75 -13.15 -20.33 -26.17
C ASN A 75 -13.62 -19.62 -24.89
N ASN A 76 -12.88 -19.75 -23.77
CA ASN A 76 -13.10 -19.04 -22.52
C ASN A 76 -11.89 -18.15 -22.16
N THR A 77 -11.89 -16.94 -22.71
CA THR A 77 -10.82 -15.96 -22.50
C THR A 77 -11.04 -15.08 -21.26
N SER A 78 -12.20 -15.17 -20.61
CA SER A 78 -12.57 -14.45 -19.39
C SER A 78 -13.96 -14.85 -18.89
N ASP A 79 -14.13 -14.83 -17.57
CA ASP A 79 -15.43 -15.06 -16.92
C ASP A 79 -16.03 -13.74 -16.43
N LEU A 80 -17.35 -13.62 -16.46
CA LEU A 80 -18.06 -12.41 -16.04
C LEU A 80 -19.13 -12.71 -14.98
N PHE A 81 -19.01 -12.04 -13.84
CA PHE A 81 -19.97 -12.10 -12.73
C PHE A 81 -20.62 -10.75 -12.50
N LYS A 82 -21.95 -10.69 -12.49
CA LYS A 82 -22.72 -9.46 -12.26
C LYS A 82 -23.19 -9.35 -10.83
N PHE A 83 -23.26 -8.15 -10.31
CA PHE A 83 -23.90 -7.87 -9.04
C PHE A 83 -24.48 -6.46 -9.04
N ASN A 84 -25.42 -6.21 -8.13
CA ASN A 84 -26.08 -4.91 -8.03
C ASN A 84 -25.94 -4.34 -6.62
N ILE A 85 -25.81 -3.02 -6.50
CA ILE A 85 -25.84 -2.30 -5.22
C ILE A 85 -27.10 -1.44 -5.23
N THR A 86 -28.01 -1.67 -4.29
CA THR A 86 -29.37 -1.11 -4.38
C THR A 86 -29.60 0.14 -3.52
N SER A 87 -29.02 0.19 -2.32
CA SER A 87 -29.51 1.14 -1.29
C SER A 87 -28.57 2.31 -1.03
N SER A 88 -27.27 2.05 -0.85
CA SER A 88 -26.31 3.06 -0.40
C SER A 88 -24.92 2.70 -0.86
N ARG A 89 -24.03 3.71 -0.84
CA ARG A 89 -22.62 3.53 -1.09
C ARG A 89 -22.04 2.48 -0.11
N ILE A 90 -21.33 1.48 -0.63
CA ILE A 90 -20.83 0.35 0.14
C ILE A 90 -19.40 0.00 -0.29
N ASN A 91 -18.59 -0.53 0.64
CA ASN A 91 -17.30 -1.08 0.29
C ASN A 91 -17.51 -2.47 -0.31
N ILE A 92 -16.94 -2.73 -1.49
CA ILE A 92 -16.86 -4.06 -2.09
C ILE A 92 -15.40 -4.50 -2.10
N ASP A 93 -15.16 -5.61 -1.42
CA ASP A 93 -13.88 -6.30 -1.41
C ASP A 93 -14.01 -7.56 -2.27
N ILE A 94 -13.14 -7.66 -3.27
CA ILE A 94 -13.05 -8.81 -4.18
C ILE A 94 -11.67 -9.39 -3.96
N SER A 95 -11.60 -10.65 -3.57
CA SER A 95 -10.36 -11.39 -3.45
C SER A 95 -10.42 -12.64 -4.32
N SER A 96 -9.28 -13.01 -4.92
CA SER A 96 -9.11 -14.33 -5.49
C SER A 96 -8.14 -15.17 -4.66
N ILE A 97 -8.45 -16.44 -4.50
CA ILE A 97 -7.51 -17.44 -4.00
C ILE A 97 -7.33 -18.47 -5.10
N ASP A 98 -6.23 -18.32 -5.84
CA ASP A 98 -5.70 -19.37 -6.69
C ASP A 98 -4.32 -19.78 -6.15
N SER A 99 -3.91 -21.02 -6.42
CA SER A 99 -2.66 -21.56 -5.88
C SER A 99 -1.41 -20.97 -6.53
N ASN A 100 -1.55 -20.22 -7.64
CA ASN A 100 -0.45 -19.81 -8.51
C ASN A 100 -0.50 -18.34 -8.98
N ASN A 101 -1.46 -17.54 -8.54
CA ASN A 101 -1.69 -16.18 -9.05
C ASN A 101 -1.77 -16.18 -10.59
N ALA A 102 -2.77 -16.86 -11.14
CA ALA A 102 -2.88 -17.18 -12.56
C ALA A 102 -4.03 -16.43 -13.26
N ILE A 103 -4.80 -15.63 -12.52
CA ILE A 103 -5.88 -14.78 -13.07
C ILE A 103 -5.65 -13.30 -12.76
N ASP A 104 -6.17 -12.36 -13.53
CA ASP A 104 -6.32 -10.96 -13.18
C ASP A 104 -7.80 -10.68 -12.84
N LEU A 105 -8.05 -9.64 -12.03
CA LEU A 105 -9.40 -9.18 -11.72
C LEU A 105 -9.64 -7.78 -12.27
N GLN A 106 -10.81 -7.58 -12.87
CA GLN A 106 -11.32 -6.25 -13.22
C GLN A 106 -12.70 -6.05 -12.62
N LEU A 107 -12.92 -4.91 -11.99
CA LEU A 107 -14.22 -4.42 -11.57
C LEU A 107 -14.70 -3.39 -12.59
N ILE A 108 -15.87 -3.64 -13.16
CA ILE A 108 -16.41 -2.93 -14.31
C ILE A 108 -17.78 -2.36 -13.97
N GLN A 109 -18.07 -1.19 -14.54
CA GLN A 109 -19.42 -0.67 -14.68
C GLN A 109 -19.66 -0.37 -16.15
N ASP A 110 -20.56 -1.14 -16.75
CA ASP A 110 -21.04 -0.90 -18.11
C ASP A 110 -21.83 0.42 -18.10
N LYS A 111 -21.25 1.45 -18.71
CA LYS A 111 -21.84 2.80 -18.70
C LYS A 111 -22.85 3.00 -19.81
N ASN A 112 -22.71 2.26 -20.90
CA ASN A 112 -23.52 2.40 -22.11
C ASN A 112 -24.63 1.32 -22.19
N ASN A 113 -24.65 0.38 -21.23
CA ASN A 113 -25.60 -0.71 -21.07
C ASN A 113 -25.71 -1.61 -22.31
N ASN A 114 -24.62 -1.75 -23.06
CA ASN A 114 -24.61 -2.55 -24.28
C ASN A 114 -24.16 -4.01 -24.05
N GLY A 115 -23.77 -4.35 -22.82
CA GLY A 115 -23.35 -5.69 -22.47
C GLY A 115 -21.99 -6.07 -23.07
N ALA A 116 -21.09 -5.11 -23.22
CA ALA A 116 -19.69 -5.33 -23.57
C ALA A 116 -18.77 -4.43 -22.72
N VAL A 117 -17.49 -4.79 -22.65
CA VAL A 117 -16.45 -3.94 -22.04
C VAL A 117 -15.72 -3.27 -23.20
N ASP A 118 -16.19 -2.09 -23.59
CA ASP A 118 -15.79 -1.46 -24.86
C ASP A 118 -14.80 -0.31 -24.66
N SER A 119 -14.64 0.14 -23.42
CA SER A 119 -13.72 1.22 -23.09
C SER A 119 -12.94 0.94 -21.80
N PRO A 120 -11.63 1.29 -21.74
CA PRO A 120 -10.89 1.32 -20.49
C PRO A 120 -11.55 2.15 -19.39
N GLU A 121 -12.41 3.11 -19.75
CA GLU A 121 -13.15 3.96 -18.80
C GLU A 121 -14.29 3.23 -18.06
N GLU A 122 -14.67 2.03 -18.51
CA GLU A 122 -15.65 1.17 -17.85
C GLU A 122 -15.01 0.31 -16.76
N ILE A 123 -13.68 0.15 -16.81
CA ILE A 123 -12.91 -0.53 -15.76
C ILE A 123 -12.70 0.45 -14.60
N ILE A 124 -13.45 0.25 -13.52
CA ILE A 124 -13.42 1.10 -12.31
C ILE A 124 -12.18 0.83 -11.47
N SER A 125 -11.77 -0.43 -11.44
CA SER A 125 -10.63 -0.90 -10.69
C SER A 125 -10.14 -2.19 -11.31
N GLN A 126 -8.86 -2.45 -11.19
CA GLN A 126 -8.29 -3.69 -11.64
C GLN A 126 -7.14 -4.08 -10.72
N SER A 127 -6.99 -5.37 -10.53
CA SER A 127 -5.82 -5.97 -9.94
C SER A 127 -5.14 -6.68 -11.09
N LEU A 128 -4.18 -5.95 -11.69
CA LEU A 128 -3.28 -6.46 -12.73
C LEU A 128 -1.96 -6.80 -12.05
N HIS A 129 -1.49 -8.01 -12.27
CA HIS A 129 -0.31 -8.57 -11.62
C HIS A 129 0.92 -7.67 -11.40
N GLU A 130 1.35 -7.57 -10.14
CA GLU A 130 2.77 -7.66 -9.71
C GLU A 130 2.81 -8.41 -8.34
N GLY A 131 3.25 -9.68 -8.29
CA GLY A 131 3.51 -10.39 -7.01
C GLY A 131 2.98 -11.82 -6.85
N THR A 132 3.19 -12.40 -5.65
CA THR A 132 2.94 -13.82 -5.29
C THR A 132 1.64 -14.06 -4.50
N ARG A 133 0.70 -13.11 -4.51
CA ARG A 133 -0.60 -13.25 -3.84
C ARG A 133 -1.76 -13.00 -4.80
N GLY A 134 -2.81 -13.78 -4.61
CA GLY A 134 -4.09 -13.62 -5.30
C GLY A 134 -4.60 -12.18 -5.32
N ASN A 135 -5.30 -11.86 -6.38
CA ASN A 135 -5.75 -10.52 -6.74
C ASN A 135 -6.76 -9.98 -5.73
N PHE A 136 -6.62 -8.69 -5.42
CA PHE A 136 -7.50 -8.00 -4.50
C PHE A 136 -7.97 -6.67 -5.10
N ILE A 137 -9.26 -6.40 -5.01
CA ILE A 137 -9.88 -5.12 -5.32
C ILE A 137 -10.73 -4.70 -4.13
N ALA A 138 -10.37 -3.58 -3.48
CA ALA A 138 -11.23 -2.89 -2.53
C ALA A 138 -11.75 -1.60 -3.17
N LYS A 139 -13.04 -1.52 -3.45
CA LYS A 139 -13.64 -0.32 -4.04
C LYS A 139 -14.93 0.07 -3.34
N ILE A 140 -15.04 1.37 -3.07
CA ILE A 140 -16.31 1.96 -2.69
C ILE A 140 -17.14 2.23 -3.93
N LEU A 141 -18.32 1.61 -3.98
CA LEU A 141 -19.22 1.69 -5.10
C LEU A 141 -20.53 2.38 -4.68
N ASN A 142 -21.07 3.19 -5.60
CA ASN A 142 -22.39 3.80 -5.44
C ASN A 142 -23.47 2.77 -5.80
N PRO A 143 -24.76 3.04 -5.53
CA PRO A 143 -25.83 2.22 -6.07
C PRO A 143 -25.73 2.12 -7.60
N GLY A 144 -25.90 0.92 -8.13
CA GLY A 144 -25.74 0.62 -9.54
C GLY A 144 -25.35 -0.82 -9.81
N GLU A 145 -25.36 -1.18 -11.09
CA GLU A 145 -24.95 -2.49 -11.59
C GLU A 145 -23.45 -2.51 -11.90
N TYR A 146 -22.82 -3.61 -11.51
CA TYR A 146 -21.39 -3.81 -11.64
C TYR A 146 -21.10 -5.24 -12.11
N SER A 147 -19.94 -5.41 -12.74
CA SER A 147 -19.45 -6.71 -13.17
C SER A 147 -18.03 -6.93 -12.70
N ILE A 148 -17.70 -8.17 -12.36
CA ILE A 148 -16.34 -8.63 -12.13
C ILE A 148 -15.97 -9.48 -13.33
N ARG A 149 -14.86 -9.10 -13.96
CA ARG A 149 -14.23 -9.91 -15.01
C ARG A 149 -13.00 -10.59 -14.45
N VAL A 150 -12.95 -11.91 -14.61
CA VAL A 150 -11.80 -12.74 -14.28
C VAL A 150 -11.09 -13.07 -15.58
N ILE A 151 -9.79 -12.79 -15.67
CA ILE A 151 -9.02 -12.95 -16.92
C ILE A 151 -7.86 -13.92 -16.63
N PRO A 152 -7.64 -14.99 -17.41
CA PRO A 152 -6.49 -15.85 -17.22
C PRO A 152 -5.21 -15.14 -17.72
N LYS A 153 -4.09 -15.35 -17.03
CA LYS A 153 -2.76 -14.94 -17.54
C LYS A 153 -2.43 -15.58 -18.88
N ASN A 154 -2.76 -16.87 -18.99
CA ASN A 154 -2.50 -17.67 -20.16
C ASN A 154 -3.82 -18.23 -20.67
N THR A 155 -4.28 -17.70 -21.80
CA THR A 155 -5.52 -18.12 -22.47
C THR A 155 -5.40 -19.50 -23.11
N GLU A 156 -4.22 -20.11 -23.20
CA GLU A 156 -4.05 -21.46 -23.75
C GLU A 156 -4.28 -22.57 -22.72
N THR A 157 -4.28 -22.22 -21.43
CA THR A 157 -4.39 -23.19 -20.32
C THR A 157 -5.59 -22.88 -19.44
N VAL A 158 -6.40 -23.89 -19.17
CA VAL A 158 -7.50 -23.79 -18.21
C VAL A 158 -6.93 -23.57 -16.81
N THR A 159 -7.40 -22.51 -16.16
CA THR A 159 -6.97 -22.05 -14.83
C THR A 159 -8.16 -22.10 -13.88
N ALA A 160 -8.08 -22.95 -12.87
CA ALA A 160 -9.06 -22.96 -11.79
C ALA A 160 -8.83 -21.82 -10.81
N TYR A 161 -9.91 -21.20 -10.33
CA TYR A 161 -9.82 -20.12 -9.37
C TYR A 161 -10.99 -20.14 -8.37
N ASN A 162 -10.79 -19.43 -7.27
CA ASN A 162 -11.87 -19.06 -6.35
C ASN A 162 -11.91 -17.54 -6.24
N ILE A 163 -13.10 -16.96 -6.39
CA ILE A 163 -13.35 -15.56 -6.04
C ILE A 163 -14.24 -15.48 -4.81
N GLU A 164 -13.99 -14.45 -4.03
CA GLU A 164 -14.79 -14.09 -2.89
C GLU A 164 -15.08 -12.59 -2.94
N LEU A 165 -16.38 -12.27 -2.91
CA LEU A 165 -16.88 -10.91 -2.82
C LEU A 165 -17.45 -10.71 -1.42
N ARG A 166 -17.11 -9.59 -0.79
CA ARG A 166 -17.69 -9.13 0.46
C ARG A 166 -18.15 -7.70 0.31
N SER A 167 -19.29 -7.39 0.91
CA SER A 167 -19.77 -6.02 0.99
C SER A 167 -19.93 -5.58 2.43
N THR A 168 -19.23 -4.52 2.78
CA THR A 168 -19.23 -3.97 4.13
C THR A 168 -19.69 -2.53 4.07
N LYS A 169 -20.67 -2.18 4.90
CA LYS A 169 -21.10 -0.79 5.05
C LYS A 169 -19.92 0.04 5.54
N ILE A 170 -19.80 1.21 4.95
CA ILE A 170 -18.84 2.22 5.33
C ILE A 170 -19.21 2.69 6.74
N SER A 171 -18.50 2.20 7.76
CA SER A 171 -18.83 2.47 9.17
C SER A 171 -18.76 3.97 9.48
N THR A 172 -19.74 4.45 10.26
CA THR A 172 -19.76 5.78 10.86
C THR A 172 -19.71 5.71 12.39
N ASP A 173 -19.59 4.51 12.96
CA ASP A 173 -19.48 4.29 14.39
C ASP A 173 -18.00 4.15 14.77
N PHE A 174 -17.55 5.08 15.60
CA PHE A 174 -16.18 5.15 16.12
C PHE A 174 -16.13 4.93 17.63
N SER A 175 -17.18 4.35 18.22
CA SER A 175 -17.27 4.04 19.66
C SER A 175 -16.09 3.20 20.16
N GLN A 176 -15.52 2.36 19.31
CA GLN A 176 -14.30 1.58 19.61
C GLN A 176 -13.07 2.44 19.93
N PHE A 177 -13.02 3.73 19.56
CA PHE A 177 -11.93 4.60 20.04
C PHE A 177 -12.02 4.90 21.53
N ALA A 178 -13.21 4.82 22.13
CA ALA A 178 -13.40 5.10 23.56
C ALA A 178 -12.67 4.09 24.47
N SER A 179 -12.28 2.91 23.95
CA SER A 179 -11.50 1.93 24.73
C SER A 179 -10.01 2.30 24.85
N PHE A 180 -9.50 3.26 24.08
CA PHE A 180 -8.10 3.68 24.13
C PHE A 180 -7.88 4.84 25.10
N LYS A 181 -6.73 4.83 25.79
CA LYS A 181 -6.39 5.81 26.84
C LYS A 181 -6.22 7.24 26.33
N LYS A 182 -5.86 7.42 25.05
CA LYS A 182 -5.70 8.72 24.38
C LYS A 182 -6.68 8.79 23.19
N PRO A 183 -7.21 9.96 22.83
CA PRO A 183 -7.99 10.11 21.61
C PRO A 183 -7.08 10.26 20.38
N THR A 184 -7.55 9.79 19.22
CA THR A 184 -6.98 10.12 17.90
C THR A 184 -7.30 11.58 17.55
N ASN A 185 -6.32 12.33 17.04
CA ASN A 185 -6.44 13.78 16.82
C ASN A 185 -5.96 14.20 15.44
N ILE A 186 -6.56 15.29 14.95
CA ILE A 186 -6.01 16.08 13.85
C ILE A 186 -5.54 17.41 14.45
N TRP A 187 -4.25 17.67 14.31
CA TRP A 187 -3.62 18.90 14.76
C TRP A 187 -3.29 19.80 13.58
N ARG A 188 -3.56 21.08 13.69
CA ARG A 188 -3.01 22.07 12.76
C ARG A 188 -1.60 22.45 13.19
N TYR A 189 -0.71 22.61 12.21
CA TYR A 189 0.67 23.01 12.40
C TYR A 189 0.97 24.37 11.77
N ASP A 190 1.87 25.11 12.43
CA ASP A 190 2.61 26.23 11.88
C ASP A 190 4.12 26.08 12.19
N GLU A 191 4.91 27.09 11.85
CA GLU A 191 6.37 27.12 12.07
C GLU A 191 6.75 26.95 13.56
N GLY A 192 5.83 27.28 14.49
CA GLY A 192 5.99 27.12 15.94
C GLY A 192 5.53 25.74 16.47
N GLY A 193 4.91 24.90 15.65
CA GLY A 193 4.42 23.58 16.00
C GLY A 193 2.89 23.48 16.02
N ARG A 194 2.33 22.68 16.94
CA ARG A 194 0.88 22.49 17.06
C ARG A 194 0.20 23.79 17.49
N THR A 195 -0.88 24.16 16.80
CA THR A 195 -1.67 25.37 17.11
C THR A 195 -3.07 25.03 17.59
N GLU A 196 -3.84 24.33 16.77
CA GLU A 196 -5.26 24.04 16.98
C GLU A 196 -5.51 22.53 16.86
N ARG A 197 -6.57 22.05 17.54
CA ARG A 197 -6.87 20.63 17.66
C ARG A 197 -8.32 20.33 17.33
N GLU A 198 -8.51 19.34 16.47
CA GLU A 198 -9.74 18.59 16.27
C GLU A 198 -9.56 17.18 16.85
N THR A 199 -10.53 16.69 17.62
CA THR A 199 -10.42 15.38 18.28
C THR A 199 -11.57 14.45 17.93
N SER A 200 -11.33 13.14 18.08
CA SER A 200 -12.39 12.13 18.00
C SER A 200 -13.49 12.29 19.06
N GLN A 201 -13.27 13.15 20.06
CA GLN A 201 -14.17 13.46 21.17
C GLN A 201 -14.70 14.92 21.16
N GLY A 202 -14.41 15.70 20.10
CA GLY A 202 -14.77 17.13 19.96
C GLY A 202 -13.59 18.10 20.18
N GLY A 203 -13.59 19.23 19.45
CA GLY A 203 -12.52 20.24 19.46
C GLY A 203 -12.97 21.59 18.89
N THR A 204 -12.04 22.56 18.78
CA THR A 204 -12.29 23.87 18.16
C THR A 204 -11.52 23.98 16.84
N SER A 205 -12.23 24.01 15.72
CA SER A 205 -11.68 24.05 14.35
C SER A 205 -11.32 25.44 13.86
N ASN A 206 -11.34 26.44 14.76
CA ASN A 206 -11.51 27.85 14.39
C ASN A 206 -10.44 28.43 13.44
N GLY A 207 -9.30 27.77 13.23
CA GLY A 207 -8.31 28.16 12.20
C GLY A 207 -7.93 27.08 11.19
N ILE A 208 -8.59 25.91 11.19
CA ILE A 208 -8.57 25.02 10.02
C ILE A 208 -9.50 25.63 8.98
N LYS A 209 -8.96 25.97 7.82
CA LYS A 209 -9.69 26.69 6.77
C LYS A 209 -10.23 25.70 5.75
N SER A 210 -11.55 25.67 5.58
CA SER A 210 -12.18 24.97 4.46
C SER A 210 -11.69 25.55 3.12
N GLY A 211 -11.53 24.68 2.12
CA GLY A 211 -11.11 25.07 0.78
C GLY A 211 -9.63 25.48 0.64
N LYS A 212 -8.83 25.41 1.71
CA LYS A 212 -7.39 25.66 1.64
C LYS A 212 -6.63 24.38 1.29
N GLU A 213 -5.71 24.50 0.33
CA GLU A 213 -4.74 23.43 0.01
C GLU A 213 -4.12 22.88 1.30
N THR A 214 -4.28 21.58 1.50
CA THR A 214 -4.00 20.92 2.77
C THR A 214 -2.95 19.84 2.58
N ILE A 215 -1.90 19.87 3.40
CA ILE A 215 -0.95 18.76 3.56
C ILE A 215 -1.30 18.06 4.86
N LEU A 216 -1.71 16.79 4.78
CA LEU A 216 -1.91 15.92 5.94
C LEU A 216 -0.67 15.05 6.13
N VAL A 217 -0.02 15.17 7.29
CA VAL A 217 1.13 14.37 7.69
C VAL A 217 0.70 13.27 8.66
N ILE A 218 1.16 12.03 8.46
CA ILE A 218 0.74 10.86 9.24
C ILE A 218 1.96 10.06 9.72
N HIS A 219 2.09 9.89 11.04
CA HIS A 219 3.19 9.12 11.65
C HIS A 219 2.98 7.58 11.58
N GLY A 220 4.02 6.82 11.92
CA GLY A 220 4.03 5.35 11.90
C GLY A 220 3.68 4.65 13.22
N TRP A 221 3.96 3.33 13.26
CA TRP A 221 3.82 2.47 14.44
C TRP A 221 4.78 2.84 15.57
N ASN A 222 4.37 2.62 16.83
CA ASN A 222 5.16 2.92 18.03
C ASN A 222 5.74 4.34 18.03
N ASN A 223 4.94 5.27 17.51
CA ASN A 223 5.33 6.63 17.25
C ASN A 223 4.14 7.57 17.52
N ASN A 224 4.41 8.87 17.56
CA ASN A 224 3.41 9.92 17.63
C ASN A 224 3.87 11.14 16.81
N ASP A 225 2.97 12.08 16.55
CA ASP A 225 3.25 13.32 15.80
C ASP A 225 4.08 14.36 16.56
N GLN A 226 4.49 14.07 17.79
CA GLN A 226 5.46 14.89 18.54
C GLN A 226 6.85 14.27 18.54
N VAL A 227 7.01 13.01 18.12
CA VAL A 227 8.34 12.45 17.88
C VAL A 227 8.94 13.11 16.66
N ASP A 228 10.24 13.33 16.79
CA ASP A 228 11.03 14.30 16.07
C ASP A 228 10.79 14.39 14.55
N THR A 229 10.92 13.30 13.80
CA THR A 229 11.04 13.42 12.34
C THR A 229 9.74 13.83 11.63
N VAL A 230 8.59 13.33 12.06
CA VAL A 230 7.28 13.64 11.45
C VAL A 230 6.78 15.02 11.91
N ARG A 231 7.11 15.42 13.15
CA ARG A 231 6.86 16.76 13.67
C ARG A 231 7.59 17.82 12.85
N GLU A 232 8.89 17.62 12.60
CA GLU A 232 9.69 18.57 11.84
C GLU A 232 9.30 18.62 10.37
N LEU A 233 8.92 17.47 9.77
CA LEU A 233 8.30 17.45 8.45
C LEU A 233 7.05 18.34 8.38
N ALA A 234 6.16 18.25 9.38
CA ALA A 234 4.95 19.07 9.41
C ALA A 234 5.26 20.56 9.57
N LYS A 235 6.27 20.91 10.39
CA LYS A 235 6.74 22.30 10.52
C LYS A 235 7.34 22.82 9.23
N GLU A 236 8.24 22.08 8.59
CA GLU A 236 8.87 22.46 7.31
C GLU A 236 7.81 22.65 6.22
N ALA A 237 6.84 21.73 6.12
CA ALA A 237 5.73 21.88 5.19
C ALA A 237 4.88 23.13 5.46
N SER A 238 4.84 23.61 6.72
CA SER A 238 4.00 24.76 7.11
C SER A 238 4.61 26.11 6.73
N GLU A 239 5.91 26.15 6.39
CA GLU A 239 6.54 27.36 5.84
C GLU A 239 5.97 27.75 4.47
N TYR A 240 5.37 26.79 3.76
CA TYR A 240 4.70 27.05 2.50
C TYR A 240 3.34 27.69 2.76
N GLN A 241 3.31 29.02 2.77
CA GLN A 241 2.14 29.84 3.15
C GLN A 241 0.84 29.50 2.40
N ASP A 242 0.97 28.97 1.18
CA ASP A 242 -0.15 28.55 0.34
C ASP A 242 -0.90 27.33 0.91
N TYR A 243 -0.26 26.54 1.78
CA TYR A 243 -0.82 25.35 2.38
C TYR A 243 -1.25 25.58 3.83
N GLN A 244 -2.26 24.83 4.28
CA GLN A 244 -2.37 24.49 5.70
C GLN A 244 -1.78 23.10 5.92
N VAL A 245 -1.12 22.92 7.05
CA VAL A 245 -0.59 21.62 7.43
C VAL A 245 -1.40 21.08 8.59
N LEU A 246 -1.86 19.84 8.40
CA LEU A 246 -2.51 19.04 9.41
C LEU A 246 -1.62 17.83 9.73
N SER A 247 -1.66 17.37 10.97
CA SER A 247 -1.01 16.13 11.39
C SER A 247 -2.04 15.21 12.04
N LEU A 248 -2.03 13.94 11.65
CA LEU A 248 -2.83 12.90 12.27
C LEU A 248 -2.04 12.22 13.40
N ASP A 249 -2.46 12.46 14.63
CA ASP A 249 -1.97 11.78 15.84
C ASP A 249 -2.88 10.58 16.15
N TRP A 250 -2.42 9.39 15.81
CA TRP A 250 -3.06 8.11 16.11
C TRP A 250 -2.28 7.30 17.15
N SER A 251 -1.42 7.97 17.93
CA SER A 251 -0.60 7.37 18.99
C SER A 251 -1.41 6.57 20.02
N SER A 252 -2.70 6.89 20.18
CA SER A 252 -3.66 6.14 20.97
C SER A 252 -3.67 4.64 20.70
N ILE A 253 -3.43 4.26 19.44
CA ILE A 253 -3.42 2.88 18.96
C ILE A 253 -1.99 2.49 18.57
N ALA A 254 -1.23 3.39 17.93
CA ALA A 254 0.14 3.11 17.50
C ALA A 254 1.08 2.73 18.65
N GLU A 255 0.85 3.27 19.85
CA GLU A 255 1.64 3.03 21.07
C GLU A 255 0.92 2.09 22.07
N ALA A 256 -0.19 1.45 21.67
CA ALA A 256 -1.02 0.66 22.60
C ALA A 256 -0.41 -0.69 23.00
N GLY A 257 0.75 -1.07 22.43
CA GLY A 257 1.43 -2.33 22.75
C GLY A 257 0.62 -3.56 22.36
N LEU A 258 -0.11 -3.49 21.23
CA LEU A 258 -0.94 -4.60 20.76
C LEU A 258 -0.10 -5.78 20.25
N ASP A 259 1.08 -5.47 19.71
CA ASP A 259 1.96 -6.39 19.02
C ASP A 259 3.16 -6.82 19.87
N ASP A 260 3.45 -8.12 19.85
CA ASP A 260 4.54 -8.75 20.61
C ASP A 260 5.78 -9.08 19.74
N GLY A 261 5.73 -8.74 18.45
CA GLY A 261 6.76 -9.05 17.46
C GLY A 261 7.28 -7.81 16.72
N ILE A 262 8.21 -8.02 15.78
CA ILE A 262 8.82 -6.94 14.99
C ILE A 262 7.93 -6.41 13.85
N ILE A 263 6.87 -7.14 13.49
CA ILE A 263 5.90 -6.75 12.46
C ILE A 263 4.54 -6.48 13.15
N PRO A 264 3.96 -5.26 13.02
CA PRO A 264 2.78 -4.82 13.77
C PRO A 264 1.43 -5.26 13.16
N TYR A 265 1.18 -6.57 13.08
CA TYR A 265 -0.04 -7.11 12.46
C TYR A 265 -1.35 -6.70 13.15
N LYS A 266 -1.39 -6.69 14.49
CA LYS A 266 -2.60 -6.35 15.25
C LYS A 266 -2.87 -4.85 15.17
N THR A 267 -1.82 -4.03 15.22
CA THR A 267 -1.95 -2.58 15.04
C THR A 267 -2.41 -2.24 13.63
N ALA A 268 -1.88 -2.92 12.60
CA ALA A 268 -2.30 -2.71 11.21
C ALA A 268 -3.80 -2.94 10.98
N GLY A 269 -4.43 -3.85 11.74
CA GLY A 269 -5.89 -4.07 11.69
C GLY A 269 -6.76 -2.85 12.01
N TRP A 270 -6.16 -1.76 12.52
CA TRP A 270 -6.86 -0.51 12.80
C TRP A 270 -6.75 0.53 11.68
N ILE A 271 -5.94 0.27 10.65
CA ILE A 271 -5.67 1.21 9.56
C ILE A 271 -6.98 1.68 8.90
N SER A 272 -7.86 0.74 8.51
CA SER A 272 -9.12 1.11 7.84
C SER A 272 -10.00 1.98 8.74
N THR A 273 -10.08 1.62 10.03
CA THR A 273 -10.85 2.37 11.03
C THR A 273 -10.32 3.79 11.19
N ILE A 274 -9.01 3.96 11.35
CA ILE A 274 -8.37 5.28 11.56
C ILE A 274 -8.47 6.12 10.30
N GLY A 275 -8.20 5.53 9.13
CA GLY A 275 -8.33 6.19 7.83
C GLY A 275 -9.75 6.69 7.61
N LYS A 276 -10.75 5.87 7.95
CA LYS A 276 -12.17 6.24 7.87
C LYS A 276 -12.55 7.39 8.79
N TRP A 277 -12.12 7.35 10.04
CA TRP A 277 -12.37 8.45 10.97
C TRP A 277 -11.75 9.76 10.47
N THR A 278 -10.51 9.67 9.99
CA THR A 278 -9.76 10.84 9.49
C THR A 278 -10.45 11.43 8.27
N HIS A 279 -10.83 10.59 7.30
CA HIS A 279 -11.60 11.00 6.12
C HIS A 279 -12.86 11.78 6.51
N ASP A 280 -13.69 11.22 7.39
CA ASP A 280 -14.95 11.86 7.79
C ASP A 280 -14.71 13.22 8.45
N ARG A 281 -13.66 13.33 9.27
CA ARG A 281 -13.29 14.59 9.91
C ARG A 281 -12.79 15.61 8.89
N LEU A 282 -11.97 15.22 7.92
CA LEU A 282 -11.53 16.12 6.84
C LEU A 282 -12.72 16.63 6.01
N VAL A 283 -13.67 15.76 5.67
CA VAL A 283 -14.91 16.16 4.97
C VAL A 283 -15.73 17.15 5.82
N GLN A 284 -15.87 16.90 7.13
CA GLN A 284 -16.56 17.82 8.05
C GLN A 284 -15.86 19.18 8.16
N LEU A 285 -14.53 19.21 8.04
CA LEU A 285 -13.71 20.43 8.00
C LEU A 285 -13.77 21.14 6.63
N GLY A 286 -14.51 20.59 5.67
CA GLY A 286 -14.65 21.15 4.33
C GLY A 286 -13.37 21.05 3.50
N ILE A 287 -12.59 19.99 3.72
CA ILE A 287 -11.43 19.60 2.92
C ILE A 287 -11.89 18.54 1.92
N ASP A 288 -11.80 18.87 0.64
CA ASP A 288 -12.09 17.98 -0.47
C ASP A 288 -10.84 17.24 -0.97
N SER A 289 -11.03 16.31 -1.90
CA SER A 289 -9.95 15.48 -2.40
C SER A 289 -8.97 16.21 -3.32
N GLN A 290 -9.42 17.25 -4.04
CA GLN A 290 -8.60 18.00 -5.00
C GLN A 290 -7.65 19.00 -4.33
N GLN A 291 -7.93 19.37 -3.07
CA GLN A 291 -7.06 20.21 -2.26
C GLN A 291 -6.17 19.41 -1.28
N LEU A 292 -6.30 18.08 -1.23
CA LEU A 292 -5.63 17.25 -0.22
C LEU A 292 -4.37 16.57 -0.76
N SER A 293 -3.24 16.88 -0.14
CA SER A 293 -1.98 16.15 -0.26
C SER A 293 -1.74 15.37 1.04
N ILE A 294 -1.35 14.09 0.95
CA ILE A 294 -1.08 13.26 2.12
C ILE A 294 0.38 12.83 2.11
N VAL A 295 1.05 12.89 3.26
CA VAL A 295 2.40 12.36 3.48
C VAL A 295 2.34 11.38 4.64
N GLY A 296 2.55 10.09 4.36
CA GLY A 296 2.54 9.03 5.38
C GLY A 296 3.91 8.40 5.53
N HIS A 297 4.31 8.11 6.77
CA HIS A 297 5.52 7.35 7.09
C HIS A 297 5.17 5.97 7.64
N SER A 298 5.89 4.91 7.23
CA SER A 298 5.72 3.56 7.78
C SER A 298 4.25 3.07 7.67
N LEU A 299 3.62 2.57 8.75
CA LEU A 299 2.19 2.23 8.79
C LEU A 299 1.27 3.43 8.49
N GLY A 300 1.71 4.66 8.77
CA GLY A 300 0.98 5.89 8.45
C GLY A 300 0.72 6.05 6.95
N THR A 301 1.59 5.46 6.11
CA THR A 301 1.36 5.35 4.66
C THR A 301 0.03 4.67 4.37
N TYR A 302 -0.29 3.59 5.06
CA TYR A 302 -1.50 2.81 4.79
C TYR A 302 -2.78 3.42 5.36
N ILE A 303 -2.66 4.21 6.43
CA ILE A 303 -3.76 5.09 6.84
C ILE A 303 -4.04 6.10 5.72
N GLY A 304 -2.99 6.67 5.13
CA GLY A 304 -3.10 7.58 4.01
C GLY A 304 -3.68 6.95 2.74
N THR A 305 -3.35 5.70 2.43
CA THR A 305 -3.97 4.99 1.29
C THR A 305 -5.46 4.78 1.52
N GLU A 306 -5.87 4.43 2.74
CA GLU A 306 -7.29 4.30 3.07
C GLU A 306 -8.02 5.64 2.90
N ILE A 307 -7.46 6.74 3.42
CA ILE A 307 -8.05 8.07 3.23
C ILE A 307 -8.20 8.39 1.74
N GLY A 308 -7.15 8.17 0.94
CA GLY A 308 -7.17 8.41 -0.50
C GLY A 308 -8.22 7.57 -1.23
N ARG A 309 -8.37 6.30 -0.85
CA ARG A 309 -9.37 5.36 -1.37
C ARG A 309 -10.80 5.80 -1.05
N LEU A 310 -11.04 6.28 0.17
CA LEU A 310 -12.37 6.78 0.61
C LEU A 310 -12.79 8.05 -0.16
N PHE A 311 -11.84 8.94 -0.42
CA PHE A 311 -12.01 10.10 -1.32
C PHE A 311 -12.09 9.72 -2.81
N GLY A 312 -11.81 8.46 -3.17
CA GLY A 312 -11.71 7.98 -4.54
C GLY A 312 -10.31 8.20 -5.14
N LYS A 313 -9.86 9.46 -5.15
CA LYS A 313 -8.46 9.88 -5.38
C LYS A 313 -8.21 11.23 -4.73
N VAL A 314 -7.05 11.42 -4.10
CA VAL A 314 -6.59 12.73 -3.61
C VAL A 314 -5.62 13.40 -4.59
N LYS A 315 -5.33 14.69 -4.39
CA LYS A 315 -4.42 15.46 -5.24
C LYS A 315 -3.03 14.83 -5.29
N ASN A 316 -2.41 14.66 -4.14
CA ASN A 316 -1.06 14.10 -4.03
C ASN A 316 -0.98 13.09 -2.88
N PHE A 317 -0.13 12.08 -3.05
CA PHE A 317 0.22 11.13 -2.01
C PHE A 317 1.73 10.90 -1.96
N VAL A 318 2.32 10.98 -0.78
CA VAL A 318 3.73 10.70 -0.55
C VAL A 318 3.87 9.58 0.47
N ALA A 319 4.51 8.49 0.06
CA ALA A 319 4.87 7.37 0.92
C ALA A 319 6.35 7.48 1.33
N LEU A 320 6.59 7.61 2.63
CA LEU A 320 7.93 7.62 3.21
C LEU A 320 8.17 6.28 3.89
N ASP A 321 8.94 5.44 3.21
CA ASP A 321 9.33 4.10 3.63
C ASP A 321 8.12 3.26 4.10
N PRO A 322 7.22 2.87 3.17
CA PRO A 322 6.01 2.13 3.52
C PRO A 322 6.34 0.86 4.32
N ALA A 323 5.57 0.54 5.36
CA ALA A 323 5.91 -0.57 6.25
C ALA A 323 5.78 -1.93 5.57
N PHE A 324 6.79 -2.79 5.74
CA PHE A 324 6.77 -4.17 5.26
C PHE A 324 6.15 -5.12 6.31
N PRO A 325 5.45 -6.20 5.89
CA PRO A 325 5.01 -6.53 4.54
C PRO A 325 3.62 -5.94 4.25
N ALA A 326 3.49 -5.14 3.20
CA ALA A 326 2.20 -4.64 2.71
C ALA A 326 1.34 -5.78 2.18
N ASP A 327 1.95 -6.58 1.30
CA ASP A 327 1.30 -7.58 0.46
C ASP A 327 1.94 -8.98 0.69
N GLY A 328 1.59 -9.98 -0.13
CA GLY A 328 2.13 -11.36 0.01
C GLY A 328 1.54 -12.16 1.18
N LEU A 329 1.78 -13.48 1.27
CA LEU A 329 1.12 -14.40 2.25
C LEU A 329 1.18 -13.92 3.71
N THR A 330 2.20 -13.14 4.05
CA THR A 330 2.40 -12.55 5.37
C THR A 330 1.88 -11.12 5.48
N GLY A 331 1.49 -10.44 4.40
CA GLY A 331 1.05 -9.05 4.36
C GLY A 331 -0.05 -8.65 5.35
N TYR A 332 -0.13 -7.35 5.62
CA TYR A 332 -1.10 -6.75 6.54
C TYR A 332 -2.55 -7.06 6.15
N ASP A 333 -3.38 -7.06 7.19
CA ASP A 333 -4.83 -7.15 7.11
C ASP A 333 -5.33 -5.85 7.77
N ILE A 334 -5.73 -4.88 6.95
CA ILE A 334 -5.89 -3.49 7.39
C ILE A 334 -7.22 -3.21 8.12
N ASP A 335 -8.14 -4.17 8.13
CA ASP A 335 -9.48 -4.05 8.73
C ASP A 335 -9.83 -5.18 9.71
N ASN A 336 -9.02 -6.25 9.78
CA ASN A 336 -9.16 -7.36 10.72
C ASN A 336 -10.47 -8.18 10.57
N GLN A 337 -11.06 -8.26 9.37
CA GLN A 337 -12.37 -8.89 9.12
C GLN A 337 -12.34 -10.30 8.43
N ARG A 338 -11.19 -10.99 8.32
CA ARG A 338 -10.87 -12.30 7.63
C ARG A 338 -11.95 -13.32 7.23
N ASP A 339 -11.78 -14.25 6.27
CA ASP A 339 -10.60 -14.73 5.51
C ASP A 339 -10.42 -14.17 4.09
N GLY A 340 -9.15 -13.98 3.67
CA GLY A 340 -8.72 -13.36 2.40
C GLY A 340 -8.19 -11.94 2.61
N LYS A 341 -7.02 -11.82 3.28
CA LYS A 341 -6.46 -10.56 3.83
C LYS A 341 -6.61 -9.33 2.91
N GLN A 342 -7.19 -8.25 3.45
CA GLN A 342 -7.31 -6.95 2.80
C GLN A 342 -6.00 -6.17 2.95
N GLY A 343 -5.20 -6.15 1.88
CA GLY A 343 -3.98 -5.36 1.82
C GLY A 343 -4.26 -3.87 1.53
N PRO A 344 -3.30 -2.99 1.81
CA PRO A 344 -3.40 -1.57 1.45
C PRO A 344 -3.48 -1.38 -0.06
N SER A 345 -4.23 -0.36 -0.52
CA SER A 345 -4.33 -0.02 -1.95
C SER A 345 -2.98 0.43 -2.53
N ASN A 346 -2.82 0.27 -3.85
CA ASN A 346 -1.67 0.79 -4.59
C ASN A 346 -1.68 2.32 -4.61
N PHE A 347 -0.50 2.93 -4.55
CA PHE A 347 -0.37 4.38 -4.34
C PHE A 347 -0.87 5.19 -5.54
N ARG A 348 -0.63 4.72 -6.77
CA ARG A 348 -1.13 5.35 -8.01
C ARG A 348 -2.66 5.31 -8.17
N ASP A 349 -3.33 4.39 -7.46
CA ASP A 349 -4.77 4.20 -7.59
C ASP A 349 -5.56 5.14 -6.67
N ILE A 350 -4.92 5.69 -5.64
CA ILE A 350 -5.54 6.54 -4.61
C ILE A 350 -5.18 8.01 -4.72
N ALA A 351 -4.31 8.40 -5.66
CA ALA A 351 -3.91 9.79 -5.89
C ALA A 351 -3.71 10.12 -7.37
N ASN A 352 -3.80 11.40 -7.71
CA ASN A 352 -3.46 11.90 -9.05
C ASN A 352 -1.94 11.92 -9.29
N ASN A 353 -1.18 12.29 -8.27
CA ASN A 353 0.28 12.16 -8.26
C ASN A 353 0.72 11.43 -6.99
N SER A 354 1.47 10.35 -7.12
CA SER A 354 2.05 9.62 -5.99
C SER A 354 3.57 9.51 -6.08
N LEU A 355 4.24 9.78 -4.96
CA LEU A 355 5.69 9.71 -4.79
C LEU A 355 6.03 8.76 -3.64
N ALA A 356 7.00 7.88 -3.83
CA ALA A 356 7.52 7.02 -2.77
C ALA A 356 9.02 7.22 -2.61
N PHE A 357 9.47 7.40 -1.37
CA PHE A 357 10.86 7.32 -0.95
C PHE A 357 11.00 6.04 -0.13
N VAL A 358 11.92 5.15 -0.49
CA VAL A 358 12.08 3.85 0.20
C VAL A 358 13.56 3.48 0.29
N VAL A 359 13.98 2.85 1.39
CA VAL A 359 15.37 2.40 1.56
C VAL A 359 15.69 1.25 0.61
N ALA A 360 16.94 1.15 0.13
CA ALA A 360 17.39 0.01 -0.67
C ALA A 360 17.40 -1.31 0.13
N ASP A 361 16.96 -2.42 -0.48
CA ASP A 361 16.87 -3.75 0.17
C ASP A 361 18.24 -4.26 0.67
N ASN A 362 19.29 -4.18 -0.16
CA ASN A 362 20.62 -4.71 0.17
C ASN A 362 21.54 -3.73 0.90
N TRP A 363 21.00 -2.80 1.69
CA TRP A 363 21.75 -1.65 2.21
C TRP A 363 22.99 -2.00 3.08
N LEU A 364 23.18 -3.22 3.60
CA LEU A 364 24.41 -3.57 4.36
C LEU A 364 24.94 -5.02 4.22
N GLY A 365 24.48 -5.81 3.25
CA GLY A 365 25.08 -7.13 2.97
C GLY A 365 25.19 -8.09 4.17
N ILE A 366 24.26 -8.03 5.13
CA ILE A 366 24.23 -8.94 6.28
C ILE A 366 23.64 -10.30 5.84
N PRO A 367 24.41 -11.41 5.90
CA PRO A 367 23.86 -12.73 5.60
C PRO A 367 22.81 -13.11 6.64
N GLY A 368 21.56 -13.37 6.21
CA GLY A 368 20.48 -13.89 7.07
C GLY A 368 19.36 -12.91 7.41
N ILE A 369 19.42 -11.67 6.93
CA ILE A 369 18.30 -10.72 6.92
C ILE A 369 18.22 -10.12 5.51
N SER A 370 17.36 -10.72 4.69
CA SER A 370 17.06 -10.30 3.33
C SER A 370 15.54 -10.13 3.25
N LEU A 371 15.08 -9.10 2.52
CA LEU A 371 13.69 -8.66 2.27
C LEU A 371 13.15 -7.59 3.25
N GLY A 372 13.06 -6.33 2.81
CA GLY A 372 12.08 -5.35 3.31
C GLY A 372 12.21 -4.87 4.77
N THR A 373 13.37 -5.03 5.40
CA THR A 373 13.52 -4.73 6.85
C THR A 373 13.49 -3.24 7.21
N ALA A 374 13.77 -2.36 6.25
CA ALA A 374 13.62 -0.91 6.43
C ALA A 374 12.29 -0.43 5.85
N GLY A 375 11.89 -0.85 4.65
CA GLY A 375 10.60 -0.52 4.06
C GLY A 375 10.20 -1.50 2.96
N ASP A 376 8.99 -1.34 2.43
CA ASP A 376 8.42 -2.21 1.40
C ASP A 376 8.68 -1.63 0.00
N ASN A 377 9.78 -2.06 -0.62
CA ASN A 377 10.18 -1.62 -1.96
C ASN A 377 9.14 -1.95 -3.03
N ASP A 378 8.55 -3.14 -2.96
CA ASP A 378 7.53 -3.57 -3.91
C ASP A 378 6.30 -2.67 -3.79
N LYS A 379 5.87 -2.35 -2.57
CA LYS A 379 4.76 -1.41 -2.37
C LYS A 379 5.10 0.00 -2.81
N ALA A 380 6.31 0.46 -2.51
CA ALA A 380 6.82 1.75 -2.97
C ALA A 380 6.84 1.84 -4.52
N GLY A 381 7.11 0.74 -5.21
CA GLY A 381 7.04 0.64 -6.68
C GLY A 381 5.64 0.88 -7.26
N THR A 382 4.58 0.81 -6.45
CA THR A 382 3.20 1.09 -6.87
C THR A 382 2.87 2.58 -7.02
N ALA A 383 3.79 3.49 -6.65
CA ALA A 383 3.65 4.93 -6.89
C ALA A 383 3.76 5.29 -8.39
N ASN A 384 3.42 6.53 -8.74
CA ASN A 384 3.75 7.10 -10.05
C ASN A 384 5.24 7.37 -10.17
N ILE A 385 5.88 7.73 -9.05
CA ILE A 385 7.33 7.92 -8.95
C ILE A 385 7.82 7.24 -7.69
N SER A 386 8.77 6.32 -7.82
CA SER A 386 9.39 5.63 -6.69
C SER A 386 10.90 5.84 -6.72
N LEU A 387 11.49 6.29 -5.61
CA LEU A 387 12.91 6.61 -5.48
C LEU A 387 13.55 5.79 -4.37
N ILE A 388 14.61 5.07 -4.71
CA ILE A 388 15.40 4.28 -3.76
C ILE A 388 16.42 5.17 -3.05
N ILE A 389 16.48 5.11 -1.73
CA ILE A 389 17.46 5.84 -0.92
C ILE A 389 18.64 4.94 -0.56
N LYS A 390 19.84 5.45 -0.83
CA LYS A 390 21.14 4.89 -0.43
C LYS A 390 21.79 5.86 0.55
N PHE A 391 21.94 5.46 1.81
CA PHE A 391 22.56 6.31 2.84
C PHE A 391 24.10 6.32 2.70
N GLU A 392 24.87 7.16 3.37
CA GLU A 392 26.34 7.03 3.39
C GLU A 392 26.93 7.80 4.56
N GLY A 393 28.05 7.32 5.09
CA GLY A 393 28.89 8.07 6.04
C GLY A 393 28.47 8.00 7.51
N LYS A 394 27.48 7.17 7.89
CA LYS A 394 27.16 6.86 9.29
C LYS A 394 27.52 5.41 9.60
N ASP A 395 28.54 5.21 10.42
CA ASP A 395 28.93 3.89 10.90
C ASP A 395 27.82 3.29 11.78
N GLY A 396 27.51 2.01 11.57
CA GLY A 396 26.52 1.28 12.38
C GLY A 396 25.05 1.67 12.14
N LEU A 397 24.73 2.39 11.05
CA LEU A 397 23.34 2.66 10.68
C LEU A 397 22.58 1.34 10.44
N ASN A 398 21.61 1.04 11.30
CA ASN A 398 20.77 -0.15 11.14
C ASN A 398 19.50 0.16 10.32
N ALA A 399 18.73 -0.88 9.99
CA ALA A 399 17.51 -0.76 9.18
C ALA A 399 16.42 0.11 9.84
N TYR A 400 16.27 0.05 11.17
CA TYR A 400 15.28 0.86 11.90
C TYR A 400 15.63 2.34 11.87
N ASP A 401 16.91 2.67 12.05
CA ASP A 401 17.39 4.04 11.95
C ASP A 401 17.29 4.57 10.51
N ALA A 402 17.58 3.73 9.52
CA ALA A 402 17.41 4.06 8.11
C ALA A 402 15.94 4.31 7.75
N HIS A 403 15.02 3.53 8.34
CA HIS A 403 13.58 3.68 8.16
C HIS A 403 13.06 5.05 8.63
N GLY A 404 13.55 5.52 9.79
CA GLY A 404 13.26 6.88 10.27
C GLY A 404 13.94 7.97 9.42
N ALA A 405 15.19 7.73 9.00
CA ALA A 405 15.99 8.67 8.23
C ALA A 405 15.41 9.04 6.87
N VAL A 406 14.52 8.22 6.30
CA VAL A 406 13.80 8.56 5.05
C VAL A 406 13.00 9.85 5.20
N VAL A 407 12.41 10.08 6.38
CA VAL A 407 11.65 11.30 6.67
C VAL A 407 12.59 12.51 6.64
N ASP A 408 13.78 12.40 7.23
CA ASP A 408 14.79 13.47 7.22
C ASP A 408 15.24 13.84 5.80
N VAL A 409 15.45 12.83 4.94
CA VAL A 409 15.81 13.04 3.53
C VAL A 409 14.70 13.77 2.78
N PHE A 410 13.45 13.41 3.00
CA PHE A 410 12.31 14.10 2.38
C PHE A 410 12.17 15.54 2.91
N THR A 411 12.34 15.75 4.21
CA THR A 411 12.35 17.08 4.83
C THR A 411 13.48 17.95 4.24
N ASN A 412 14.68 17.40 4.01
CA ASN A 412 15.77 18.12 3.31
C ASN A 412 15.39 18.51 1.89
N ALA A 413 14.64 17.66 1.17
CA ALA A 413 14.15 17.97 -0.18
C ALA A 413 13.15 19.13 -0.17
N LEU A 414 12.28 19.20 0.85
CA LEU A 414 11.32 20.30 1.01
C LEU A 414 12.01 21.61 1.42
N ASP A 415 12.92 21.58 2.38
CA ASP A 415 13.70 22.75 2.81
C ASP A 415 14.44 23.39 1.62
N ARG A 416 15.12 22.55 0.82
CA ARG A 416 15.84 22.98 -0.38
C ARG A 416 14.94 23.32 -1.58
N ARG A 417 13.61 23.30 -1.41
CA ARG A 417 12.60 23.54 -2.46
C ARG A 417 12.80 22.66 -3.71
N LEU A 418 13.35 21.45 -3.51
CA LEU A 418 13.55 20.45 -4.56
C LEU A 418 12.25 19.71 -4.90
N ILE A 419 11.34 19.65 -3.92
CA ILE A 419 9.99 19.08 -4.04
C ILE A 419 8.95 20.17 -3.84
N ASN A 420 7.87 20.14 -4.62
CA ASN A 420 6.74 21.07 -4.47
C ASN A 420 5.39 20.37 -4.76
N PHE A 421 4.48 20.39 -3.80
CA PHE A 421 3.15 19.77 -3.90
C PHE A 421 2.21 20.44 -4.93
N SER A 422 2.49 21.68 -5.35
CA SER A 422 1.71 22.37 -6.40
C SER A 422 2.14 21.94 -7.80
N SER A 423 3.35 21.41 -7.94
CA SER A 423 3.97 21.14 -9.22
C SER A 423 3.58 19.77 -9.76
N VAL A 424 3.46 19.68 -11.09
CA VAL A 424 3.38 18.39 -11.78
C VAL A 424 4.59 17.54 -11.37
N ASN A 425 4.36 16.26 -11.07
CA ASN A 425 5.41 15.32 -10.65
C ASN A 425 6.29 15.86 -9.50
N PHE A 426 5.73 16.66 -8.60
CA PHE A 426 6.45 17.19 -7.43
C PHE A 426 7.67 18.06 -7.77
N ASN A 427 7.74 18.65 -8.98
CA ASN A 427 8.93 19.37 -9.49
C ASN A 427 10.16 18.47 -9.73
N LEU A 428 9.96 17.16 -9.86
CA LEU A 428 11.05 16.23 -10.12
C LEU A 428 11.57 16.34 -11.57
N PRO A 429 12.89 16.26 -11.80
CA PRO A 429 13.47 16.26 -13.15
C PRO A 429 12.94 15.12 -14.02
N ASP A 430 13.03 15.22 -15.35
CA ASP A 430 12.57 14.18 -16.27
C ASP A 430 13.14 12.78 -15.95
N PHE A 431 12.39 11.75 -16.33
CA PHE A 431 12.78 10.36 -16.13
C PHE A 431 12.18 9.42 -17.16
N ARG A 432 12.77 8.23 -17.21
CA ARG A 432 12.18 7.04 -17.81
C ARG A 432 11.79 6.08 -16.70
N SER A 433 10.64 5.44 -16.88
CA SER A 433 10.12 4.53 -15.88
C SER A 433 10.85 3.20 -15.84
N ASN A 434 10.88 2.57 -14.66
CA ASN A 434 11.22 1.17 -14.43
C ASN A 434 12.66 0.83 -14.85
N TRP A 435 13.61 1.60 -14.30
CA TRP A 435 15.04 1.46 -14.59
C TRP A 435 15.90 1.00 -13.42
N TYR A 436 15.37 1.02 -12.21
CA TYR A 436 16.11 0.64 -11.02
C TYR A 436 15.38 -0.47 -10.27
N ASP A 437 16.13 -1.45 -9.79
CA ASP A 437 15.66 -2.53 -8.92
C ASP A 437 15.51 -2.07 -7.46
N ASN A 438 15.07 -2.98 -6.58
CA ASN A 438 14.90 -2.69 -5.15
C ASN A 438 16.23 -2.37 -4.43
N ASN A 439 17.38 -2.67 -5.04
CA ASN A 439 18.70 -2.29 -4.54
C ASN A 439 19.11 -0.90 -5.01
N GLY A 440 18.33 -0.26 -5.88
CA GLY A 440 18.68 0.99 -6.54
C GLY A 440 19.83 0.82 -7.54
N ASP A 441 20.06 -0.39 -8.03
CA ASP A 441 20.98 -0.64 -9.12
C ASP A 441 20.23 -0.53 -10.44
N LYS A 442 20.89 0.10 -11.43
CA LYS A 442 20.26 0.35 -12.72
C LYS A 442 20.21 -0.96 -13.50
N ASP A 443 19.02 -1.37 -13.89
CA ASP A 443 18.84 -2.58 -14.67
C ASP A 443 19.51 -2.43 -16.04
N ASN A 444 20.23 -3.48 -16.44
CA ASN A 444 20.71 -3.58 -17.81
C ASN A 444 19.60 -4.11 -18.72
N PHE A 445 19.86 -4.12 -20.04
CA PHE A 445 18.87 -4.55 -21.02
C PHE A 445 18.30 -5.95 -20.75
N TRP A 446 19.15 -6.89 -20.31
CA TRP A 446 18.73 -8.27 -20.04
C TRP A 446 17.92 -8.39 -18.76
N ASP A 447 18.34 -7.69 -17.70
CA ASP A 447 17.57 -7.65 -16.45
C ASP A 447 16.18 -7.06 -16.71
N ARG A 448 16.06 -6.00 -17.52
CA ARG A 448 14.76 -5.39 -17.86
C ARG A 448 13.82 -6.29 -18.66
N ILE A 449 14.34 -7.28 -19.38
CA ILE A 449 13.50 -8.26 -20.09
C ILE A 449 12.93 -9.29 -19.11
N VAL A 450 13.72 -9.68 -18.10
CA VAL A 450 13.40 -10.79 -17.20
C VAL A 450 12.71 -10.31 -15.92
N ASN A 451 13.14 -9.17 -15.39
CA ASN A 451 12.64 -8.51 -14.20
C ASN A 451 12.71 -6.98 -14.42
N PRO A 452 11.69 -6.36 -15.02
CA PRO A 452 11.70 -4.92 -15.24
C PRO A 452 11.84 -4.18 -13.91
N GLY A 453 12.66 -3.12 -13.90
CA GLY A 453 12.82 -2.27 -12.73
C GLY A 453 11.50 -1.74 -12.20
N LYS A 454 11.48 -1.36 -10.93
CA LYS A 454 10.28 -0.87 -10.24
C LYS A 454 10.37 0.60 -9.85
N HIS A 455 11.55 1.19 -10.00
CA HIS A 455 11.86 2.51 -9.47
C HIS A 455 12.45 3.45 -10.54
N GLU A 456 12.26 4.74 -10.29
CA GLU A 456 12.47 5.84 -11.24
C GLU A 456 13.75 6.64 -10.98
N GLY A 457 14.51 6.22 -9.97
CA GLY A 457 15.76 6.86 -9.61
C GLY A 457 16.29 6.40 -8.25
N THR A 458 17.49 6.89 -7.96
CA THR A 458 18.10 6.74 -6.64
C THR A 458 18.49 8.08 -6.04
N ILE A 459 18.27 8.22 -4.74
CA ILE A 459 18.76 9.32 -3.93
C ILE A 459 19.95 8.81 -3.12
N LYS A 460 21.08 9.52 -3.19
CA LYS A 460 22.16 9.33 -2.22
C LYS A 460 22.00 10.33 -1.09
N ALA A 461 21.81 9.81 0.12
CA ALA A 461 21.65 10.59 1.33
C ALA A 461 22.94 10.48 2.17
N LYS A 462 23.54 11.62 2.52
CA LYS A 462 24.79 11.67 3.26
C LYS A 462 24.57 12.09 4.70
N TRP A 463 25.20 11.37 5.61
CA TRP A 463 25.23 11.70 7.02
C TRP A 463 25.92 13.05 7.22
N THR A 464 25.26 13.96 7.93
CA THR A 464 25.77 15.32 8.14
C THR A 464 26.72 15.42 9.35
N GLY A 465 26.99 14.30 10.05
CA GLY A 465 27.75 14.28 11.30
C GLY A 465 26.91 14.61 12.54
N LYS A 466 25.60 14.77 12.38
CA LYS A 466 24.71 15.32 13.40
C LYS A 466 23.80 14.27 13.99
N ASN A 467 24.14 13.77 15.17
CA ASN A 467 23.20 13.01 15.98
C ASN A 467 22.25 14.01 16.63
N LEU A 468 21.00 14.12 16.19
CA LEU A 468 20.01 14.89 16.96
C LEU A 468 18.73 14.08 17.11
N SER A 469 18.44 13.75 18.37
CA SER A 469 17.08 13.86 18.88
C SER A 469 16.75 15.35 18.83
N TRP A 470 15.71 15.71 18.11
CA TRP A 470 15.34 17.10 17.82
C TRP A 470 14.76 17.82 19.05
N ASP A 471 14.69 17.15 20.20
CA ASP A 471 14.33 17.72 21.50
C ASP A 471 15.40 18.70 22.05
N ASP A 472 16.64 18.62 21.58
CA ASP A 472 17.76 19.48 22.02
C ASP A 472 17.90 20.78 21.22
N ALA A 473 17.02 21.07 20.23
CA ALA A 473 17.05 22.33 19.50
C ALA A 473 16.40 23.43 20.37
N PRO A 474 17.17 24.34 21.00
CA PRO A 474 16.57 25.38 21.82
C PRO A 474 15.72 26.28 20.93
N ASN A 475 14.48 26.53 21.34
CA ASN A 475 13.59 27.56 20.78
C ASN A 475 14.39 28.77 20.25
N LYS A 476 14.63 28.90 18.92
CA LYS A 476 14.91 30.18 18.22
C LYS A 476 15.30 30.05 16.74
N VAL A 477 14.67 30.93 15.95
CA VAL A 477 15.15 31.65 14.76
C VAL A 477 15.88 30.80 13.72
N TRP A 478 15.08 30.25 12.80
CA TRP A 478 15.52 29.61 11.57
C TRP A 478 16.38 30.56 10.73
N ASN A 479 17.67 30.26 10.64
CA ASN A 479 18.58 30.90 9.71
C ASN A 479 18.63 30.04 8.44
N LYS A 480 18.15 30.57 7.32
CA LYS A 480 17.79 29.88 6.05
C LYS A 480 18.90 29.14 5.31
N ASP A 481 20.09 29.01 5.88
CA ASP A 481 21.28 28.52 5.18
C ASP A 481 21.90 27.27 5.82
N SER A 482 21.09 26.35 6.37
CA SER A 482 21.73 25.26 7.11
C SER A 482 21.07 23.89 7.14
N ASP A 483 21.77 22.94 6.53
CA ASP A 483 21.87 21.54 6.94
C ASP A 483 22.27 21.38 8.44
N ILE A 484 22.27 22.42 9.29
CA ILE A 484 22.77 22.43 10.69
C ILE A 484 21.90 21.59 11.64
N TYR A 485 20.66 21.26 11.28
CA TYR A 485 19.76 20.49 12.15
C TYR A 485 19.28 19.17 11.54
N ASN A 486 19.29 19.04 10.21
CA ASN A 486 18.91 17.80 9.54
C ASN A 486 20.04 16.75 9.61
N PRO A 487 19.81 15.55 10.16
CA PRO A 487 20.79 14.48 10.23
C PRO A 487 21.22 13.96 8.84
N TRP A 488 20.37 14.09 7.83
CA TRP A 488 20.57 13.52 6.50
C TRP A 488 20.37 14.55 5.38
N GLY A 489 21.45 14.82 4.63
CA GLY A 489 21.41 15.71 3.47
C GLY A 489 21.33 14.94 2.15
N ILE A 490 20.66 15.49 1.15
CA ILE A 490 20.67 14.94 -0.22
C ILE A 490 21.97 15.32 -0.93
N LYS A 491 22.78 14.32 -1.26
CA LYS A 491 24.01 14.49 -2.05
C LYS A 491 23.73 14.54 -3.53
N GLU A 492 22.89 13.64 -4.03
CA GLU A 492 22.47 13.61 -5.44
C GLU A 492 21.20 12.76 -5.65
N LEU A 493 20.45 13.12 -6.69
CA LEU A 493 19.39 12.32 -7.30
C LEU A 493 19.85 11.85 -8.69
N ARG A 494 19.88 10.54 -8.90
CA ARG A 494 20.24 9.89 -10.18
C ARG A 494 19.01 9.30 -10.84
N ARG A 495 18.84 9.57 -12.13
CA ARG A 495 17.72 9.06 -12.93
C ARG A 495 18.14 8.76 -14.35
N VAL A 496 17.52 7.77 -14.97
CA VAL A 496 17.61 7.59 -16.43
C VAL A 496 16.64 8.55 -17.11
N THR A 497 17.12 9.28 -18.11
CA THR A 497 16.33 10.36 -18.77
C THR A 497 16.01 10.08 -20.22
N ASN A 498 16.60 9.05 -20.82
CA ASN A 498 16.38 8.68 -22.22
C ASN A 498 16.31 7.16 -22.43
N SER A 499 15.82 6.75 -23.60
CA SER A 499 15.67 5.33 -23.95
C SER A 499 17.00 4.57 -24.08
N GLY A 500 18.12 5.29 -24.23
CA GLY A 500 19.46 4.72 -24.28
C GLY A 500 20.03 4.34 -22.91
N GLY A 501 19.30 4.54 -21.82
CA GLY A 501 19.76 4.20 -20.47
C GLY A 501 20.79 5.16 -19.88
N SER A 502 20.90 6.37 -20.44
CA SER A 502 21.80 7.40 -19.93
C SER A 502 21.27 7.96 -18.60
N GLU A 503 22.11 7.86 -17.57
CA GLU A 503 21.83 8.37 -16.24
C GLU A 503 22.27 9.83 -16.13
N LYS A 504 21.41 10.67 -15.56
CA LYS A 504 21.69 12.06 -15.21
C LYS A 504 21.64 12.20 -13.69
N SER A 505 22.62 12.92 -13.15
CA SER A 505 22.66 13.29 -11.73
C SER A 505 22.21 14.75 -11.56
N THR A 506 21.26 14.96 -10.66
CA THR A 506 20.58 16.22 -10.31
C THR A 506 20.54 16.36 -8.78
N TRP A 507 19.97 17.46 -8.26
CA TRP A 507 19.91 17.75 -6.81
C TRP A 507 21.27 17.72 -6.11
N LYS A 508 22.34 17.95 -6.88
CA LYS A 508 23.72 17.91 -6.39
C LYS A 508 23.92 18.96 -5.31
N GLN A 509 24.57 18.57 -4.23
CA GLN A 509 25.08 19.47 -3.21
C GLN A 509 26.41 20.08 -3.66
#